data_AF-A0A7X0C835-F1
#
_entry.id   AF-A0A7X0C835-F1
#
_cell.length_a   1.000
_cell.length_b   1.000
_cell.length_c   1.000
_cell.angle_alpha   90.00
_cell.angle_beta   90.00
_cell.angle_gamma   90.00
#
_symmetry.space_group_name_H-M   'P 1'
#
loop_
_entity.id
_entity.type
_entity.pdbx_description
1 polymer ?
#
loop_
_entity_poly.entity_id
_entity_poly.type
_entity_poly.pdbx_seq_one_letter_code
_entity_poly.pdbx_strand_id
1 'polypeptide(L)' 'MTVVDPATGRTYGPVTEGDKCSCSPTKGKLRPGDTAPYFSVFAGIPEDADQLGVQIPSVGLFADVPVA' A
#
# COMPACT_ATOMS: atom_id res chain seq x y z
N MET A 1 1.47 -4.81 1.72
CA MET A 1 1.75 -3.40 1.39
C MET A 1 1.30 -2.57 2.57
N THR A 2 2.01 -1.51 2.88
CA THR A 2 1.72 -0.62 4.01
C THR A 2 1.80 0.81 3.51
N VAL A 3 0.88 1.65 3.97
CA VAL A 3 0.93 3.10 3.73
C VAL A 3 1.61 3.76 4.92
N VAL A 4 2.43 4.77 4.68
CA VAL A 4 3.18 5.50 5.70
C VAL A 4 2.81 6.97 5.58
N ASP A 5 2.35 7.58 6.67
CA ASP A 5 2.19 9.03 6.75
C ASP A 5 3.59 9.65 6.91
N PRO A 6 4.05 10.49 5.97
CA PRO A 6 5.38 11.09 6.02
C PRO A 6 5.53 12.14 7.12
N ALA A 7 4.43 12.79 7.55
CA ALA A 7 4.47 13.82 8.57
C ALA A 7 4.67 13.22 9.98
N THR A 8 4.10 12.04 10.23
CA THR A 8 4.15 11.40 11.54
C THR A 8 4.98 10.13 11.59
N GLY A 9 5.34 9.56 10.44
CA GLY A 9 5.96 8.22 10.33
C GLY A 9 4.99 7.08 10.65
N ARG A 10 3.70 7.36 10.87
CA ARG A 10 2.70 6.37 11.23
C ARG A 10 2.43 5.43 10.06
N THR A 11 2.33 4.13 10.36
CA THR A 11 2.07 3.10 9.35
C THR A 11 0.64 2.58 9.40
N TYR A 12 0.04 2.39 8.23
CA TYR A 12 -1.32 1.91 8.03
C TYR A 12 -1.29 0.58 7.26
N GLY A 13 -1.76 -0.47 7.92
CA GLY A 13 -1.95 -1.77 7.32
C GLY A 13 -3.23 -1.84 6.46
N PRO A 14 -3.34 -2.84 5.58
CA PRO A 14 -4.57 -3.08 4.83
C PRO A 14 -5.73 -3.38 5.76
N VAL A 15 -6.93 -2.97 5.36
CA VAL A 15 -8.18 -3.41 5.99
C VAL A 15 -8.27 -4.94 5.92
N THR A 16 -8.78 -5.56 6.98
CA THR A 16 -8.98 -7.01 7.07
C THR A 16 -10.43 -7.35 7.40
N GLU A 17 -10.97 -8.35 6.70
CA GLU A 17 -12.24 -9.01 7.03
C GLU A 17 -11.91 -10.40 7.61
N GLY A 18 -11.94 -10.52 8.94
CA GLY A 18 -11.37 -11.67 9.64
C GLY A 18 -9.87 -11.78 9.36
N ASP A 19 -9.43 -12.94 8.87
CA ASP A 19 -8.02 -13.21 8.52
C ASP A 19 -7.64 -12.83 7.08
N LYS A 20 -8.58 -12.26 6.30
CA LYS A 20 -8.34 -11.89 4.89
C LYS A 20 -8.13 -10.40 4.77
N CYS A 21 -7.08 -9.98 4.07
CA CYS A 21 -6.93 -8.58 3.69
C CYS A 21 -7.92 -8.22 2.57
N SER A 22 -8.42 -6.99 2.58
CA SER A 22 -9.06 -6.33 1.44
C SER A 22 -7.97 -5.84 0.47
N CYS A 23 -7.18 -6.78 -0.06
CA CYS A 23 -6.04 -6.50 -0.92
C CYS A 23 -5.88 -7.57 -2.00
N SER A 24 -5.20 -7.24 -3.09
CA SER A 24 -4.84 -8.21 -4.13
C SER A 24 -3.96 -9.33 -3.57
N PRO A 25 -4.08 -10.56 -4.07
CA PRO A 25 -3.18 -11.65 -3.68
C PRO A 25 -1.74 -11.29 -3.98
N THR A 26 -0.86 -11.34 -2.98
CA THR A 26 0.58 -11.12 -3.14
C THR A 26 1.34 -12.36 -3.62
N LYS A 27 0.63 -13.49 -3.78
CA LYS A 27 1.18 -14.76 -4.26
C LYS A 27 0.91 -14.91 -5.76
N GLY A 28 1.97 -15.03 -6.54
CA GLY A 28 1.93 -15.23 -8.00
C GLY A 28 3.33 -15.21 -8.59
N LYS A 29 3.52 -15.73 -9.80
CA LYS A 29 4.77 -15.60 -10.55
C LYS A 29 4.54 -14.64 -11.71
N LEU A 30 5.30 -13.55 -11.74
CA LEU A 30 5.41 -12.67 -12.91
C LEU A 30 6.64 -13.10 -13.71
N ARG A 31 6.52 -13.14 -15.02
CA ARG A 31 7.65 -13.32 -15.95
C ARG A 31 8.28 -11.97 -16.25
N PRO A 32 9.54 -11.94 -16.71
CA PRO A 32 10.13 -10.69 -17.22
C PRO A 32 9.26 -10.07 -18.31
N GLY A 33 8.87 -8.81 -18.13
CA GLY A 33 7.97 -8.08 -19.03
C GLY A 33 6.49 -8.11 -18.65
N ASP A 34 6.07 -8.97 -17.71
CA ASP A 34 4.70 -8.97 -17.22
C ASP A 34 4.42 -7.72 -16.37
N THR A 35 3.21 -7.18 -16.48
CA THR A 35 2.67 -6.15 -15.60
C THR A 35 1.37 -6.66 -15.00
N ALA A 36 1.21 -6.53 -13.69
CA ALA A 36 -0.03 -6.90 -12.99
C ALA A 36 -0.50 -5.77 -12.08
N PRO A 37 -1.80 -5.43 -12.08
CA PRO A 37 -2.35 -4.46 -11.15
C PRO A 37 -2.45 -5.07 -9.75
N TYR A 38 -2.03 -4.31 -8.74
CA TYR A 38 -2.20 -4.63 -7.33
C TYR A 38 -2.97 -3.52 -6.65
N PHE A 39 -3.89 -3.89 -5.76
CA PHE A 39 -4.64 -2.95 -4.93
C PHE A 39 -4.60 -3.38 -3.46
N SER A 40 -4.83 -2.42 -2.57
CA SER A 40 -5.04 -2.63 -1.15
C SER A 40 -5.89 -1.51 -0.62
N VAL A 41 -6.85 -1.83 0.24
CA VAL A 41 -7.73 -0.84 0.87
C VAL A 41 -7.18 -0.51 2.25
N PHE A 42 -7.18 0.78 2.61
CA PHE A 42 -6.70 1.30 3.89
C PHE A 42 -7.80 2.13 4.56
N ALA A 43 -7.72 2.28 5.88
CA ALA A 43 -8.65 3.09 6.66
C ALA A 43 -7.88 3.91 7.71
N GLY A 44 -8.47 5.03 8.12
CA GLY A 44 -7.89 5.93 9.12
C GLY A 44 -6.71 6.78 8.64
N ILE A 45 -6.50 6.85 7.31
CA ILE A 45 -5.60 7.81 6.69
C ILE A 45 -6.16 9.23 6.97
N PRO A 46 -5.33 10.22 7.34
CA PRO A 46 -5.77 11.60 7.51
C PRO A 46 -6.40 12.13 6.21
N GLU A 47 -7.53 12.83 6.32
CA GLU A 47 -8.26 13.35 5.15
C GLU A 47 -7.53 14.49 4.44
N ASP A 48 -6.58 15.13 5.13
CA ASP A 48 -5.72 16.21 4.65
C ASP A 48 -4.34 15.72 4.17
N ALA A 49 -4.14 14.41 4.03
CA ALA A 49 -2.89 13.87 3.53
C ALA A 49 -2.77 14.07 2.01
N ASP A 50 -1.99 15.06 1.58
CA ASP A 50 -1.69 15.32 0.16
C ASP A 50 -0.70 14.30 -0.45
N GLN A 51 0.13 13.69 0.41
CA GLN A 51 1.16 12.74 0.02
C GLN A 51 1.34 11.64 1.07
N LEU A 52 1.65 10.44 0.59
CA LEU A 52 1.86 9.26 1.41
C LEU A 52 3.06 8.45 0.94
N GLY A 53 3.72 7.79 1.87
CA GLY A 53 4.67 6.72 1.58
C GLY A 53 3.94 5.41 1.30
N VAL A 54 4.40 4.64 0.31
CA VAL A 54 3.88 3.30 0.01
C VAL A 54 5.03 2.29 0.09
N GLN A 55 4.97 1.38 1.05
CA GLN A 55 5.93 0.29 1.21
C GLN A 55 5.39 -0.99 0.56
N ILE A 56 6.04 -1.42 -0.50
CA ILE A 56 5.75 -2.69 -1.18
C ILE A 56 6.79 -3.73 -0.73
N PRO A 57 6.37 -4.89 -0.19
CA PRO A 57 7.29 -5.96 0.19
C PRO A 57 8.16 -6.39 -0.98
N SER A 58 9.45 -6.61 -0.74
CA SER A 58 10.45 -7.04 -1.74
C SER A 58 10.72 -6.07 -2.89
N VAL A 59 10.02 -4.93 -2.97
CA VAL A 59 10.27 -3.88 -3.97
C VAL A 59 10.94 -2.68 -3.31
N GLY A 60 10.35 -2.13 -2.24
CA GLY A 60 10.89 -0.96 -1.55
C GLY A 60 9.81 0.05 -1.12
N LEU A 61 10.28 1.16 -0.56
CA LEU A 61 9.46 2.32 -0.17
C LEU A 61 9.43 3.34 -1.31
N PHE A 62 8.23 3.79 -1.65
CA PHE A 62 8.00 4.96 -2.49
C PHE A 62 7.55 6.08 -1.56
N ALA A 63 8.41 7.07 -1.28
CA ALA A 63 8.18 8.02 -0.18
C ALA A 63 7.13 9.10 -0.49
N ASP A 64 7.02 9.53 -1.75
CA ASP A 64 6.27 10.72 -2.16
C ASP A 64 5.15 10.37 -3.15
N VAL A 65 4.21 9.52 -2.73
CA VAL A 65 3.05 9.16 -3.57
C VAL A 65 1.93 10.17 -3.35
N PRO A 66 1.55 10.97 -4.36
CA PRO A 66 0.48 11.95 -4.22
C PRO A 66 -0.89 11.27 -4.07
N VAL A 67 -1.72 11.84 -3.20
CA VAL A 67 -3.12 11.46 -3.01
C VAL A 67 -3.97 12.51 -3.70
N ALA A 68 -4.89 12.08 -4.56
CA ALA A 68 -5.77 12.95 -5.35
C ALA A 68 -7.19 12.99 -4.77
#